data_AF-Q07N32-F1
#
_entry.id   AF-Q07N32-F1
#
_cell.length_a   1.000
_cell.length_b   1.000
_cell.length_c   1.000
_cell.angle_alpha   90.00
_cell.angle_beta   90.00
_cell.angle_gamma   90.00
#
_symmetry.space_group_name_H-M   'P 1'
#
loop_
_entity.id
_entity.type
_entity.pdbx_description
1 polymer ?
#
loop_
_entity_poly.entity_id
_entity_poly.type
_entity_poly.pdbx_seq_one_letter_code
_entity_poly.pdbx_strand_id
1 'polypeptide(L)' 'MSTCPSCLQCNETLDLISNRPLVQGYQVREYQCPKCETITRSATHWDHSLTEPHGHFPHK' A
#
# COMPACT_ATOMS: atom_id res chain seq x y z
N MET A 1 -3.27 -2.49 -10.75
CA MET A 1 -2.02 -1.75 -10.98
C MET A 1 -1.89 -0.71 -9.89
N SER A 2 -0.94 -0.87 -8.96
CA SER A 2 -0.74 0.11 -7.89
C SER A 2 0.09 1.27 -8.46
N THR A 3 -0.58 2.33 -8.89
CA THR A 3 0.08 3.57 -9.29
C THR A 3 0.75 4.20 -8.07
N CYS A 4 2.06 4.41 -8.13
CA CYS A 4 2.77 5.16 -7.10
C CYS A 4 2.27 6.62 -7.13
N PRO A 5 1.96 7.23 -5.98
CA PRO A 5 1.50 8.60 -5.94
C PRO A 5 2.61 9.57 -6.36
N SER A 6 2.23 10.68 -7.00
CA SER A 6 3.15 11.78 -7.34
C SER A 6 3.13 12.85 -6.26
N CYS A 7 4.27 13.51 -6.06
CA CYS A 7 4.40 14.64 -5.15
C CYS A 7 3.61 15.84 -5.68
N LEU A 8 2.72 16.44 -4.88
CA LEU A 8 1.94 17.61 -5.29
C LEU A 8 2.79 18.88 -5.51
N GLN A 9 3.98 18.93 -4.91
CA GLN A 9 4.86 20.10 -4.98
C GLN A 9 5.87 20.00 -6.13
N CYS A 10 6.46 18.83 -6.32
CA CYS A 10 7.51 18.62 -7.33
C CYS A 10 7.02 17.89 -8.58
N ASN A 11 5.81 17.32 -8.55
CA ASN A 11 5.25 16.45 -9.58
C ASN A 11 6.11 15.19 -9.89
N GLU A 12 7.08 14.89 -9.04
CA GLU A 12 7.93 13.69 -9.13
C GLU A 12 7.23 12.49 -8.51
N THR A 13 7.57 11.29 -8.98
CA THR A 13 7.13 10.03 -8.35
C THR A 13 7.65 9.94 -6.92
N LEU A 14 6.78 9.56 -5.98
CA LEU A 14 7.17 9.34 -4.59
C LEU A 14 7.73 7.93 -4.40
N ASP A 15 8.81 7.82 -3.62
CA ASP A 15 9.41 6.55 -3.24
C ASP A 15 8.72 5.95 -2.01
N LEU A 16 8.40 4.67 -2.05
CA LEU A 16 7.81 3.97 -0.91
C LEU A 16 8.90 3.71 0.15
N ILE A 17 8.81 4.38 1.29
CA ILE A 17 9.78 4.26 2.39
C ILE A 17 9.30 3.38 3.54
N SER A 18 7.99 3.11 3.63
CA SER A 18 7.42 2.28 4.69
C SER A 18 6.12 1.65 4.19
N ASN A 19 5.94 0.36 4.43
CA ASN A 19 4.69 -0.34 4.19
C ASN A 19 4.40 -1.21 5.41
N ARG A 20 3.37 -0.84 6.18
CA ARG A 20 3.05 -1.51 7.44
C ARG A 20 1.59 -1.94 7.45
N PRO A 21 1.29 -3.19 7.85
CA PRO A 21 -0.08 -3.59 8.09
C PRO A 21 -0.64 -2.82 9.29
N LEU A 22 -1.87 -2.34 9.15
CA LEU A 22 -2.73 -1.93 10.24
C LEU A 22 -3.60 -3.12 10.66
N VAL A 23 -3.98 -3.16 11.92
CA VAL A 23 -5.05 -4.05 12.39
C VAL A 23 -6.33 -3.81 11.58
N GLN A 24 -7.16 -4.85 11.39
CA GLN A 24 -8.42 -4.82 10.63
C GLN A 24 -8.30 -4.84 9.08
N GLY A 25 -7.18 -5.31 8.52
CA GLY A 25 -7.08 -5.54 7.08
C GLY A 25 -6.86 -4.28 6.26
N TYR A 26 -6.16 -3.30 6.83
CA TYR A 26 -5.65 -2.14 6.14
C TYR A 26 -4.13 -2.19 6.11
N GLN A 27 -3.49 -1.51 5.16
CA GLN A 27 -2.06 -1.20 5.20
C GLN A 27 -1.86 0.31 5.10
N VAL A 28 -0.87 0.80 5.84
CA VAL A 28 -0.32 2.14 5.67
C VAL A 28 0.91 2.05 4.81
N ARG A 29 0.90 2.81 3.72
CA ARG A 29 2.08 3.08 2.92
C ARG A 29 2.52 4.52 3.16
N GLU A 30 3.79 4.72 3.48
CA GLU A 30 4.41 6.02 3.57
C GLU A 30 5.36 6.19 2.40
N TYR A 31 5.20 7.30 1.68
CA TYR A 31 6.01 7.65 0.53
C TYR A 31 6.78 8.95 0.80
N GLN A 32 7.98 9.06 0.29
CA GLN A 32 8.84 10.24 0.41
C GLN A 32 9.20 10.77 -0.98
N CYS A 33 9.15 12.09 -1.15
CA CYS A 33 9.66 12.71 -2.38
C CYS A 33 11.19 12.78 -2.35
N PRO A 34 11.90 12.31 -3.39
CA PRO A 34 13.37 12.38 -3.43
C PRO A 34 13.90 13.81 -3.63
N LYS A 35 13.07 14.77 -4.06
CA LYS A 35 13.49 16.17 -4.29
C LYS A 35 13.24 17.10 -3.11
N CYS A 36 12.04 17.06 -2.54
CA CYS A 36 11.62 18.00 -1.50
C CYS A 36 11.39 17.33 -0.14
N GLU A 37 11.66 16.02 -0.06
CA GLU A 37 11.58 15.21 1.16
C GLU A 37 10.19 15.17 1.80
N THR A 38 9.16 15.60 1.08
CA THR A 38 7.76 15.58 1.54
C THR A 38 7.29 14.14 1.75
N ILE A 39 6.72 13.88 2.92
CA ILE A 39 6.20 12.57 3.30
C ILE A 39 4.68 12.55 3.10
N THR A 40 4.19 11.57 2.34
CA THR A 40 2.77 11.33 2.10
C THR A 40 2.39 9.97 2.67
N ARG A 41 1.29 9.92 3.42
CA ARG A 41 0.76 8.67 3.99
C ARG A 41 -0.55 8.30 3.31
N SER A 42 -0.66 7.05 2.86
CA SER A 42 -1.92 6.51 2.35
C SER A 42 -2.29 5.25 3.12
N ALA A 43 -3.49 5.24 3.70
CA ALA A 43 -4.12 4.01 4.17
C ALA A 43 -4.90 3.39 3.00
N THR A 44 -4.60 2.14 2.67
CA THR A 44 -5.32 1.38 1.64
C THR A 44 -5.82 0.09 2.25
N HIS A 45 -6.96 -0.42 1.77
CA HIS A 45 -7.42 -1.73 2.17
C HIS A 45 -6.33 -2.75 1.80
N TRP A 46 -5.93 -3.59 2.75
CA TRP A 46 -5.08 -4.72 2.47
C TRP A 46 -5.90 -5.67 1.61
N ASP A 47 -5.42 -5.96 0.41
CA ASP A 47 -6.09 -6.92 -0.45
C ASP A 47 -5.93 -8.32 0.16
N HIS A 48 -6.92 -8.73 0.95
CA HIS A 48 -7.02 -10.07 1.53
C HIS A 48 -7.40 -11.12 0.49
N SER A 49 -7.71 -10.73 -0.76
CA SER A 49 -8.13 -11.63 -1.84
C SER A 49 -7.05 -12.66 -2.19
N LEU A 50 -5.78 -12.32 -1.99
CA LEU A 50 -4.66 -13.28 -2.16
C LEU A 50 -4.42 -14.21 -0.96
N THR A 51 -5.22 -14.08 0.11
CA THR A 51 -5.16 -14.93 1.31
C THR A 51 -6.38 -15.82 1.50
N GLU A 52 -7.29 -15.92 0.52
CA GLU A 52 -8.19 -17.07 0.51
C GLU A 52 -7.32 -18.32 0.31
N PRO A 53 -7.27 -19.27 1.26
CA PRO A 53 -6.73 -20.58 0.94
C PRO A 53 -7.64 -21.12 -0.16
N HIS A 54 -7.11 -21.29 -1.37
CA HIS A 54 -7.69 -22.21 -2.35
C HIS A 54 -7.64 -23.62 -1.75
N GLY A 55 -8.53 -23.88 -0.82
CA GLY A 55 -8.72 -25.14 -0.13
C GLY A 55 -10.20 -25.44 -0.18
N HIS A 56 -10.69 -25.85 -1.35
CA HIS A 56 -11.90 -26.66 -1.41
C HIS A 56 -11.63 -27.90 -0.53
N PHE A 57 -12.10 -27.87 0.71
CA PHE A 57 -12.28 -29.11 1.46
C PHE A 57 -13.53 -29.76 0.87
N PRO A 58 -13.44 -30.91 0.15
CA PRO A 58 -14.64 -31.64 -0.20
C PRO A 58 -15.29 -32.10 1.09
N HIS A 59 -16.46 -31.55 1.38
CA HIS A 59 -17.33 -32.04 2.44
C HIS A 59 -17.81 -33.43 2.00
N LYS A 60 -17.34 -34.47 2.69
CA LYS A 60 -17.83 -35.84 2.57
C LYS A 60 -19.26 -35.92 3.09
#